data_AF-A0A438WFT6-F1
#
_entry.id   AF-A0A438WFT6-F1
#
_cell.length_a   1.000
_cell.length_b   1.000
_cell.length_c   1.000
_cell.angle_alpha   90.00
_cell.angle_beta   90.00
_cell.angle_gamma   90.00
#
_symmetry.space_group_name_H-M   'P 1'
#
loop_
_entity.id
_entity.type
_entity.pdbx_description
1 polymer ?
#
loop_
_entity_poly.entity_id
_entity_poly.type
_entity_poly.pdbx_seq_one_letter_code
_entity_poly.pdbx_strand_id
1 'polypeptide(L)'
;SLMMLVMVFNATIVTRICNALVYPLCLILLLFSLYLIPYWQGANLFVVPSFKEFVLAIWLTLPVLVFSFNHSPIISTFTQNVGKEYGAFKEYKLNQIELGTSLMLLGFVMFFVFSCVMCLNADDFVKAREQ
;
A
#
# COMPACT_ATOMS: atom_id res chain seq x y z
N SER A 1 8.36 -31.35 14.28
CA SER A 1 7.60 -30.57 15.28
C SER A 1 8.33 -29.36 15.87
N LEU A 2 9.68 -29.29 15.87
CA LEU A 2 10.42 -28.07 16.29
C LEU A 2 10.47 -26.96 15.22
N MET A 3 10.60 -27.30 13.93
CA MET A 3 10.78 -26.31 12.85
C MET A 3 9.54 -25.41 12.63
N MET A 4 8.33 -25.97 12.75
CA MET A 4 7.09 -25.17 12.68
C MET A 4 6.98 -24.17 13.86
N LEU A 5 7.41 -24.57 15.06
CA LEU A 5 7.27 -23.74 16.25
C LEU A 5 8.21 -22.51 16.22
N VAL A 6 9.44 -22.68 15.71
CA VAL A 6 10.40 -21.57 15.53
C VAL A 6 9.95 -20.60 14.43
N MET A 7 9.43 -21.10 13.30
CA MET A 7 8.89 -20.24 12.23
C MET A 7 7.65 -19.45 12.69
N VAL A 8 6.74 -20.08 13.43
CA VAL A 8 5.53 -19.41 13.94
C VAL A 8 5.88 -18.33 14.96
N PHE A 9 6.89 -18.57 15.82
CA PHE A 9 7.33 -17.57 16.80
C PHE A 9 7.91 -16.32 16.13
N ASN A 10 8.77 -16.50 15.11
CA ASN A 10 9.36 -15.39 14.37
C ASN A 10 8.30 -14.66 13.51
N ALA A 11 7.46 -15.40 12.78
CA ALA A 11 6.41 -14.82 11.94
C ALA A 11 5.39 -14.00 12.74
N THR A 12 5.04 -14.42 13.95
CA THR A 12 4.12 -13.68 14.83
C THR A 12 4.74 -12.38 15.34
N ILE A 13 6.02 -12.41 15.72
CA ILE A 13 6.77 -11.21 16.15
C ILE A 13 6.88 -10.22 14.98
N VAL A 14 7.28 -10.70 13.79
CA VAL A 14 7.40 -9.88 12.58
C VAL A 14 6.06 -9.25 12.21
N THR A 15 4.97 -10.04 12.20
CA THR A 15 3.62 -9.53 11.89
C THR A 15 3.17 -8.48 12.90
N ARG A 16 3.48 -8.66 14.19
CA ARG A 16 3.12 -7.70 15.24
C ARG A 16 3.88 -6.38 15.09
N ILE A 17 5.16 -6.44 14.73
CA ILE A 17 5.98 -5.25 14.46
C ILE A 17 5.49 -4.54 13.19
N CYS A 18 5.28 -5.27 12.10
CA CYS A 18 4.74 -4.72 10.86
C CYS A 18 3.40 -4.01 11.11
N ASN A 19 2.46 -4.65 11.82
CA ASN A 19 1.20 -4.00 12.17
C ASN A 19 1.42 -2.76 13.05
N ALA A 20 2.23 -2.86 14.10
CA ALA A 20 2.52 -1.73 14.99
C ALA A 20 3.16 -0.54 14.26
N LEU A 21 3.88 -0.77 13.16
CA LEU A 21 4.50 0.28 12.34
C LEU A 21 3.56 0.83 11.27
N VAL A 22 2.73 -0.02 10.66
CA VAL A 22 1.81 0.38 9.58
C VAL A 22 0.72 1.33 10.10
N TYR A 23 0.13 1.08 11.27
CA TYR A 23 -0.90 1.96 11.84
C TYR A 23 -0.44 3.42 12.06
N PRO A 24 0.69 3.70 12.75
CA PRO A 24 1.17 5.07 12.92
C PRO A 24 1.60 5.68 11.59
N LEU A 25 2.18 4.89 10.68
CA LEU A 25 2.54 5.37 9.35
C LEU A 25 1.29 5.81 8.56
N CYS A 26 0.25 4.99 8.50
CA CYS A 26 -1.02 5.33 7.86
C CYS A 26 -1.64 6.60 8.45
N LEU A 27 -1.57 6.77 9.78
CA LEU A 27 -2.08 7.97 10.44
C LEU A 27 -1.30 9.22 10.02
N ILE A 28 0.03 9.16 10.02
CA ILE A 28 0.88 10.29 9.59
C ILE A 28 0.62 10.63 8.13
N LEU A 29 0.53 9.62 7.26
CA LEU A 29 0.22 9.81 5.84
C LEU A 29 -1.17 10.41 5.62
N LEU A 30 -2.17 10.02 6.41
CA LEU A 30 -3.50 10.63 6.38
C LEU A 30 -3.45 12.11 6.77
N LEU A 31 -2.79 12.43 7.89
CA LEU A 31 -2.64 13.81 8.36
C LEU A 31 -1.87 14.67 7.34
N PHE A 32 -0.81 14.11 6.77
CA PHE A 32 -0.04 14.76 5.71
C PHE A 32 -0.89 15.01 4.46
N SER A 33 -1.66 14.00 4.01
CA SER A 33 -2.56 14.14 2.87
C SER A 33 -3.62 15.23 3.09
N LEU A 34 -4.15 15.37 4.31
CA LEU A 34 -5.07 16.45 4.68
C LEU A 34 -4.38 17.81 4.75
N TYR A 35 -3.15 17.87 5.26
CA TYR A 35 -2.32 19.07 5.30
C TYR A 35 -1.99 19.60 3.90
N LEU A 36 -1.88 18.73 2.89
CA LEU A 36 -1.56 19.11 1.51
C LEU A 36 -2.75 19.73 0.76
N ILE A 37 -4.00 19.52 1.19
CA ILE A 37 -5.21 20.08 0.54
C ILE A 37 -5.12 21.58 0.21
N PRO A 38 -4.72 22.48 1.13
CA PRO A 38 -4.57 23.91 0.82
C PRO A 38 -3.44 24.23 -0.18
N TYR A 39 -2.49 23.33 -0.38
CA TYR A 39 -1.35 23.51 -1.27
C TYR A 39 -1.54 22.87 -2.65
N TRP A 40 -2.73 22.34 -2.95
CA TRP A 40 -3.01 21.73 -4.25
C TRP A 40 -2.89 22.74 -5.39
N GLN A 41 -1.91 22.51 -6.28
CA GLN A 41 -1.68 23.30 -7.47
C GLN A 41 -2.28 22.58 -8.69
N GLY A 42 -3.39 23.10 -9.23
CA GLY A 42 -4.03 22.54 -10.42
C GLY A 42 -3.18 22.60 -11.70
N ALA A 43 -2.03 23.29 -11.67
CA ALA A 43 -1.08 23.39 -12.79
C ALA A 43 -0.42 22.04 -13.13
N ASN A 44 -0.28 21.12 -12.17
CA ASN A 44 0.43 19.86 -12.36
C ASN A 44 -0.36 18.83 -13.18
N LEU A 45 -1.68 19.01 -13.30
CA LEU A 45 -2.55 18.09 -14.04
C LEU A 45 -2.35 18.19 -15.57
N PHE A 46 -1.67 19.24 -16.06
CA PHE A 46 -1.49 19.50 -17.49
C PHE A 46 -0.10 19.11 -18.04
N VAL A 47 0.82 18.64 -17.18
CA VAL A 47 2.14 18.19 -17.61
C VAL A 47 2.03 16.76 -18.12
N VAL A 48 1.93 16.61 -19.44
CA VAL A 48 1.92 15.28 -20.08
C VAL A 48 3.37 14.80 -20.21
N PRO A 49 3.74 13.67 -19.57
CA PRO A 49 5.11 13.16 -19.63
C PRO A 49 5.47 12.74 -21.06
N SER A 50 6.76 12.83 -21.40
CA SER A 50 7.24 12.38 -22.70
C SER A 50 7.09 10.85 -22.85
N PHE A 51 6.87 10.37 -24.08
CA PHE A 51 6.70 8.92 -24.33
C PHE A 51 7.86 8.06 -23.79
N LYS A 52 9.09 8.59 -23.85
CA LYS A 52 10.29 7.92 -23.32
C LYS A 52 10.25 7.78 -21.80
N GLU A 53 9.82 8.81 -21.08
CA GLU A 53 9.68 8.78 -19.62
C GLU A 53 8.57 7.84 -19.19
N PHE A 54 7.47 7.78 -19.95
CA PHE A 54 6.38 6.85 -19.68
C PHE A 54 6.83 5.37 -19.76
N VAL A 55 7.58 5.01 -20.82
CA VAL A 55 8.11 3.64 -20.97
C VAL A 55 9.11 3.30 -19.86
N LEU A 56 9.96 4.26 -19.47
CA LEU A 56 10.90 4.07 -18.38
C LEU A 56 10.19 3.90 -17.03
N ALA A 57 9.14 4.69 -16.77
CA ALA A 57 8.32 4.54 -15.57
C ALA A 57 7.63 3.17 -15.50
N ILE A 58 7.07 2.67 -16.62
CA ILE A 58 6.54 1.30 -16.68
C ILE A 58 7.63 0.28 -16.38
N TRP A 59 8.80 0.42 -16.99
CA TRP A 59 9.90 -0.52 -16.81
C TRP A 59 10.41 -0.59 -15.36
N LEU A 60 10.49 0.55 -14.68
CA LEU A 60 10.91 0.62 -13.27
C LEU A 60 9.83 0.17 -12.28
N THR A 61 8.55 0.38 -12.60
CA THR A 61 7.44 -0.02 -11.73
C THR A 61 7.08 -1.51 -11.87
N LEU A 62 7.35 -2.12 -13.02
CA LEU A 62 6.99 -3.51 -13.31
C LEU A 62 7.60 -4.52 -12.31
N PRO A 63 8.90 -4.46 -11.93
CA PRO A 63 9.44 -5.35 -10.91
C PRO A 63 8.72 -5.20 -9.56
N VAL A 64 8.46 -3.97 -9.14
CA VAL A 64 7.77 -3.69 -7.87
C VAL A 64 6.35 -4.26 -7.90
N LEU A 65 5.64 -4.11 -9.02
CA LEU A 65 4.32 -4.71 -9.21
C LEU A 65 4.37 -6.25 -9.12
N VAL A 66 5.31 -6.88 -9.82
CA VAL A 66 5.50 -8.34 -9.77
C VAL A 66 5.79 -8.82 -8.34
N PHE A 67 6.64 -8.10 -7.59
CA PHE A 67 6.89 -8.43 -6.19
C PHE A 67 5.66 -8.17 -5.30
N SER A 68 4.87 -7.11 -5.55
CA SER A 68 3.64 -6.84 -4.81
C SER A 68 2.59 -7.95 -4.98
N PHE A 69 2.53 -8.62 -6.14
CA PHE A 69 1.65 -9.77 -6.32
C PHE A 69 2.06 -11.01 -5.50
N ASN A 70 3.18 -10.99 -4.77
CA ASN A 70 3.53 -12.05 -3.82
C ASN A 70 2.71 -12.00 -2.52
N HIS A 71 1.56 -11.32 -2.46
CA HIS A 71 0.63 -11.39 -1.33
C HIS A 71 -0.06 -12.77 -1.17
N SER A 72 0.06 -13.66 -2.15
CA SER A 72 -0.51 -15.02 -2.14
C SER A 72 -0.28 -15.84 -0.84
N PRO A 73 0.90 -15.80 -0.17
CA PRO A 73 1.12 -16.53 1.08
C PRO A 73 0.33 -15.96 2.28
N ILE A 74 0.14 -14.64 2.33
CA ILE A 74 -0.62 -13.96 3.39
C ILE A 74 -2.11 -14.26 3.21
N ILE A 75 -2.61 -14.21 1.97
CA ILE A 75 -4.00 -14.52 1.66
C ILE A 75 -4.29 -16.00 1.93
N SER A 76 -3.38 -16.92 1.56
CA SER A 76 -3.54 -18.36 1.81
C SER A 76 -3.63 -18.69 3.31
N THR A 77 -2.78 -18.07 4.14
CA THR A 77 -2.83 -18.25 5.61
C THR A 77 -4.08 -17.59 6.23
N PHE A 78 -4.52 -16.45 5.72
CA PHE A 78 -5.78 -15.81 6.11
C PHE A 78 -7.00 -16.70 5.81
N THR A 79 -7.09 -17.27 4.60
CA THR A 79 -8.17 -18.19 4.20
C THR A 79 -8.22 -19.44 5.06
N GLN A 80 -7.06 -20.00 5.43
CA GLN A 80 -7.01 -21.15 6.33
C GLN A 80 -7.46 -20.80 7.76
N ASN A 81 -7.18 -19.60 8.25
CA ASN A 81 -7.61 -19.16 9.58
C ASN A 81 -9.13 -18.86 9.61
N VAL A 82 -9.65 -18.08 8.65
CA VAL A 82 -11.10 -17.80 8.53
C VAL A 82 -11.90 -19.07 8.28
N GLY A 83 -11.34 -20.02 7.51
CA GLY A 83 -11.96 -21.31 7.24
C GLY A 83 -12.16 -22.18 8.49
N LYS A 84 -11.26 -22.09 9.47
CA LYS A 84 -11.39 -22.80 10.76
C LYS A 84 -12.47 -22.20 11.67
N GLU A 85 -12.68 -20.89 11.57
CA GLU A 85 -13.58 -20.15 12.47
C GLU A 85 -15.03 -20.09 11.94
N TYR A 86 -15.24 -20.01 10.62
CA TYR A 86 -16.56 -19.78 10.02
C TYR A 86 -17.14 -20.95 9.22
N GLY A 87 -16.41 -22.07 9.08
CA GLY A 87 -16.90 -23.30 8.46
C GLY A 87 -17.53 -23.09 7.08
N ALA A 88 -18.84 -23.34 6.94
CA ALA A 88 -19.58 -23.21 5.68
C ALA A 88 -19.73 -21.76 5.19
N PHE A 89 -19.64 -20.76 6.07
CA PHE A 89 -19.74 -19.33 5.71
C PHE A 89 -18.38 -18.70 5.38
N LYS A 90 -17.31 -19.50 5.31
CA LYS A 90 -15.93 -19.03 5.13
C LYS A 90 -15.76 -18.13 3.91
N GLU A 91 -16.31 -18.50 2.75
CA GLU A 91 -16.04 -17.79 1.49
C GLU A 91 -16.74 -16.44 1.45
N TYR A 92 -17.97 -16.39 1.95
CA TYR A 92 -18.72 -15.14 2.05
C TYR A 92 -18.05 -14.15 3.00
N LYS A 93 -17.64 -14.60 4.19
CA LYS A 93 -16.97 -13.73 5.17
C LYS A 93 -15.58 -13.31 4.71
N LEU A 94 -14.82 -14.22 4.10
CA LEU A 94 -13.50 -13.93 3.57
C LEU A 94 -13.56 -12.85 2.48
N ASN A 95 -14.43 -13.03 1.48
CA ASN A 95 -14.56 -12.07 0.39
C ASN A 95 -15.02 -10.69 0.90
N GLN A 96 -15.93 -10.63 1.88
CA GLN A 96 -16.33 -9.35 2.47
C GLN A 96 -15.18 -8.63 3.20
N ILE A 97 -14.37 -9.36 3.98
CA ILE A 97 -13.23 -8.76 4.70
C ILE A 97 -12.14 -8.35 3.71
N GLU A 98 -11.85 -9.18 2.71
CA GLU A 98 -10.85 -8.91 1.68
C GLU A 98 -11.23 -7.70 0.83
N LEU A 99 -12.47 -7.63 0.33
CA LEU A 99 -12.96 -6.49 -0.44
C LEU A 99 -13.00 -5.21 0.42
N GLY A 100 -13.54 -5.28 1.65
CA GLY A 100 -13.61 -4.12 2.52
C GLY A 100 -12.24 -3.54 2.83
N THR A 101 -11.27 -4.39 3.16
CA THR A 101 -9.89 -3.98 3.47
C THR A 101 -9.20 -3.43 2.21
N SER A 102 -9.34 -4.12 1.07
CA SER A 102 -8.71 -3.72 -0.18
C SER A 102 -9.27 -2.39 -0.70
N LEU A 103 -10.58 -2.18 -0.62
CA LEU A 103 -11.22 -0.93 -1.00
C LEU A 103 -10.82 0.23 -0.08
N MET A 104 -10.78 0.00 1.24
CA MET A 104 -10.34 1.02 2.19
C MET A 104 -8.89 1.44 1.93
N LEU A 105 -7.99 0.47 1.75
CA LEU A 105 -6.58 0.73 1.46
C LEU A 105 -6.41 1.42 0.11
N LEU A 106 -7.10 0.95 -0.94
CA LEU A 106 -7.05 1.54 -2.26
C LEU A 106 -7.53 3.00 -2.23
N GLY A 107 -8.67 3.28 -1.59
CA GLY A 107 -9.21 4.63 -1.45
C GLY A 107 -8.23 5.55 -0.72
N PHE A 108 -7.63 5.06 0.37
CA PHE A 108 -6.61 5.79 1.13
C PHE A 108 -5.36 6.10 0.29
N VAL A 109 -4.79 5.09 -0.37
CA VAL A 109 -3.58 5.24 -1.19
C VAL A 109 -3.84 6.16 -2.37
N MET A 110 -4.99 6.02 -3.04
CA MET A 110 -5.37 6.89 -4.16
C MET A 110 -5.52 8.34 -3.71
N PHE A 111 -6.18 8.59 -2.57
CA PHE A 111 -6.30 9.94 -2.00
C PHE A 111 -4.93 10.53 -1.66
N PHE A 112 -4.05 9.76 -1.03
CA PHE A 112 -2.69 10.18 -0.69
C PHE A 112 -1.86 10.51 -1.94
N VAL A 113 -1.83 9.62 -2.93
CA VAL A 113 -1.09 9.83 -4.19
C VAL A 113 -1.61 11.05 -4.93
N PHE A 114 -2.93 11.23 -5.00
CA PHE A 114 -3.54 12.40 -5.63
C PHE A 114 -3.14 13.69 -4.91
N SER A 115 -3.16 13.69 -3.57
CA SER A 115 -2.74 14.83 -2.76
C SER A 115 -1.26 15.19 -2.99
N CYS A 116 -0.38 14.18 -3.07
CA CYS A 116 1.03 14.36 -3.39
C CYS A 116 1.23 14.91 -4.81
N VAL A 117 0.59 14.36 -5.83
CA VAL A 117 0.76 14.79 -7.24
C VAL A 117 0.33 16.25 -7.45
N MET A 118 -0.76 16.67 -6.82
CA MET A 118 -1.20 18.06 -6.90
C MET A 118 -0.31 19.03 -6.11
N CYS A 119 0.40 18.57 -5.09
CA CYS A 119 1.30 19.42 -4.31
C CYS A 119 2.73 19.45 -4.89
N LEU A 120 3.21 18.36 -5.49
CA LEU A 120 4.58 18.23 -5.99
C LEU A 120 4.69 18.69 -7.44
N ASN A 121 5.15 19.92 -7.63
CA ASN A 121 5.77 20.30 -8.91
C ASN A 121 7.16 19.64 -9.01
N ALA A 122 7.52 19.13 -10.19
CA ALA A 122 8.81 18.46 -10.42
C ALA A 122 10.02 19.32 -10.01
N ASP A 123 9.86 20.65 -9.95
CA ASP A 123 10.88 21.61 -9.53
C ASP A 123 11.24 21.53 -8.03
N ASP A 124 10.33 21.13 -7.14
CA ASP A 124 10.61 21.09 -5.70
C ASP A 124 11.47 19.86 -5.33
N PHE A 125 11.39 18.77 -6.09
CA PHE A 125 12.30 17.64 -5.93
C PHE A 125 13.73 17.96 -6.36
N VAL A 126 13.91 18.83 -7.36
CA VAL A 126 15.24 19.26 -7.80
C VAL A 126 15.88 20.15 -6.72
N LYS A 127 15.12 21.09 -6.15
CA LYS A 127 15.59 21.94 -5.04
C LYS A 127 15.88 21.14 -3.76
N ALA A 128 15.08 20.13 -3.44
CA ALA A 128 15.31 19.26 -2.28
C ALA A 128 16.54 18.34 -2.44
N ARG A 129 17.00 18.10 -3.67
CA ARG A 129 18.21 17.31 -3.95
C ARG A 129 19.50 18.15 -3.95
N GLU A 130 19.38 19.48 -3.92
CA GLU A 130 20.51 20.41 -3.83
C GLU A 130 20.79 20.91 -2.40
N GLN A 131 20.04 20.41 -1.40
CA GLN A 131 20.32 20.60 0.03
C GLN A 131 20.94 19.35 0.67
#